data_AF-A0A948PPB9-F1
#
_entry.id   AF-A0A948PPB9-F1
#
_cell.length_a   1.000
_cell.length_b   1.000
_cell.length_c   1.000
_cell.angle_alpha   90.00
_cell.angle_beta   90.00
_cell.angle_gamma   90.00
#
_symmetry.space_group_name_H-M   'P 1'
#
loop_
_entity.id
_entity.type
_entity.pdbx_description
1 polymer ?
#
loop_
_entity_poly.entity_id
_entity_poly.type
_entity_poly.pdbx_seq_one_letter_code
_entity_poly.pdbx_strand_id
1 'polypeptide(L)'
;LGEWAVLLDAVRRDHEKADEWMEAAGEKLRRLHLGESNVPFLIAAEDIRALHRTLSPEGDVHFYTFNGDSPVSTDSIPPDRDIEEHEEDFLSFLAGWLQFYGPRETEWISRTLGLPPERLTPVLDDLLETETLITGQLIADDRRVYVCDADNYESLLRISRSAASPAFEPREVEELALFLADFQGLTERRPTDDALFQILARLEGLPLPAAAWESDVLPARLPDYRTAWLDALLSEGEIRWLGSGRQRVTFYFESDIDLLPGRIGIKSPPRNADYEKEMIPPHDLSEEKQFLSLFPDPRARYSFEGLIKNAERSPHELADHLWKGVWEGTVGNDTFFSLRSGLLSGFSIDPETKAAPARSVHRTGRMTVRSRPRSTPFSGTWHLIPAGDQVRDPIALEERKKDRVRLLLERYGLLFRELLLRESVPFQWKSLFRTLRIMELSGEVLAGYFFKGIPGLQFMSERAFRRLRNFQPSSSVFWLNAADPVSLCGIPLESLRHSLPHRVDSAHIVYRGTTPVLISRGTGRHLEFSVSPDDRDMARILEVLHHFLDRAFNPRRRLQIETINGEAAADSPFLTPLRSFFDVTVDFNRLSLYRRVS
;
A
#
# COMPACT_ATOMS: atom_id res chain seq x y z
N LEU A 1 -4.55 -2.01 49.02
CA LEU A 1 -5.02 -1.92 47.62
C LEU A 1 -4.40 -0.69 46.95
N GLY A 2 -3.07 -0.53 46.94
CA GLY A 2 -2.45 0.75 46.58
C GLY A 2 -2.72 1.21 45.14
N GLU A 3 -2.23 0.47 44.16
CA GLU A 3 -2.39 0.80 42.73
C GLU A 3 -3.83 0.61 42.25
N TRP A 4 -4.52 -0.42 42.77
CA TRP A 4 -5.93 -0.65 42.46
C TRP A 4 -6.85 0.46 42.95
N ALA A 5 -6.64 1.00 44.16
CA ALA A 5 -7.46 2.11 44.66
C ALA A 5 -7.28 3.36 43.79
N VAL A 6 -6.04 3.64 43.34
CA VAL A 6 -5.76 4.74 42.42
C VAL A 6 -6.47 4.54 41.07
N LEU A 7 -6.44 3.31 40.53
CA LEU A 7 -7.17 2.97 39.31
C LEU A 7 -8.69 3.11 39.52
N LEU A 8 -9.22 2.63 40.64
CA LEU A 8 -10.63 2.69 40.98
C LEU A 8 -11.11 4.14 41.11
N ASP A 9 -10.32 4.98 41.76
CA ASP A 9 -10.60 6.40 41.93
C ASP A 9 -10.58 7.14 40.59
N ALA A 10 -9.68 6.76 39.68
CA ALA A 10 -9.67 7.28 38.31
C ALA A 10 -10.92 6.84 37.53
N VAL A 11 -11.31 5.56 37.61
CA VAL A 11 -12.51 5.04 36.95
C VAL A 11 -13.78 5.68 37.50
N ARG A 12 -13.87 5.88 38.82
CA ARG A 12 -14.98 6.59 39.49
C ARG A 12 -15.05 8.07 39.12
N ARG A 13 -13.91 8.72 38.94
CA ARG A 13 -13.84 10.12 38.47
C ARG A 13 -14.33 10.25 37.04
N ASP A 14 -13.97 9.30 36.18
CA ASP A 14 -14.17 9.41 34.72
C ASP A 14 -15.50 8.77 34.25
N HIS A 15 -16.15 7.94 35.08
CA HIS A 15 -17.38 7.23 34.71
C HIS A 15 -18.39 7.10 35.87
N GLU A 16 -19.63 7.54 35.61
CA GLU A 16 -20.74 7.51 36.59
C GLU A 16 -21.22 6.09 36.97
N LYS A 17 -20.88 5.06 36.18
CA LYS A 17 -21.27 3.66 36.40
C LYS A 17 -20.18 2.78 37.02
N ALA A 18 -19.10 3.39 37.50
CA ALA A 18 -17.94 2.68 38.02
C ALA A 18 -18.32 1.63 39.08
N ASP A 19 -19.21 1.98 40.02
CA ASP A 19 -19.58 1.08 41.11
C ASP A 19 -20.44 -0.11 40.63
N GLU A 20 -21.30 0.06 39.62
CA GLU A 20 -22.06 -1.05 39.01
C GLU A 20 -21.13 -2.06 38.30
N TRP A 21 -20.13 -1.55 37.57
CA TRP A 21 -19.12 -2.41 36.92
C TRP A 21 -18.27 -3.14 37.94
N MET A 22 -17.97 -2.48 39.05
CA MET A 22 -17.18 -3.04 40.13
C MET A 22 -17.92 -4.14 40.89
N GLU A 23 -19.23 -3.98 41.10
CA GLU A 23 -20.07 -5.02 41.69
C GLU A 23 -20.13 -6.25 40.76
N ALA A 24 -20.33 -6.03 39.46
CA ALA A 24 -20.36 -7.11 38.45
C ALA A 24 -19.00 -7.81 38.27
N ALA A 25 -17.89 -7.08 38.39
CA ALA A 25 -16.55 -7.63 38.30
C ALA A 25 -16.09 -8.33 39.58
N GLY A 26 -16.62 -7.94 40.75
CA GLY A 26 -16.20 -8.42 42.06
C GLY A 26 -16.31 -9.95 42.22
N GLU A 27 -17.28 -10.59 41.57
CA GLU A 27 -17.41 -12.06 41.57
C GLU A 27 -16.25 -12.77 40.85
N LYS A 28 -15.62 -12.11 39.89
CA LYS A 28 -14.52 -12.63 39.06
C LYS A 28 -13.14 -12.23 39.57
N LEU A 29 -13.06 -11.43 40.62
CA LEU A 29 -11.81 -10.89 41.15
C LEU A 29 -11.50 -11.47 42.52
N ARG A 30 -10.22 -11.61 42.84
CA ARG A 30 -9.74 -12.15 44.12
C ARG A 30 -8.55 -11.35 44.61
N ARG A 31 -8.42 -11.28 45.95
CA ARG A 31 -7.27 -10.63 46.59
C ARG A 31 -6.23 -11.69 46.90
N LEU A 32 -5.00 -11.44 46.45
CA LEU A 32 -3.84 -12.29 46.66
C LEU A 32 -2.88 -11.59 47.63
N HIS A 33 -2.55 -12.26 48.73
CA HIS A 33 -1.52 -11.84 49.67
C HIS A 33 -0.29 -12.74 49.50
N LEU A 34 0.88 -12.12 49.33
CA LEU A 34 2.16 -12.79 49.19
C LEU A 34 3.08 -12.43 50.36
N GLY A 35 3.52 -13.43 51.11
CA GLY A 35 4.45 -13.28 52.25
C GLY A 35 3.95 -12.29 53.32
N GLU A 36 4.87 -11.49 53.87
CA GLU A 36 4.59 -10.43 54.85
C GLU A 36 4.10 -9.11 54.21
N SER A 37 3.78 -9.09 52.91
CA SER A 37 3.32 -7.89 52.24
C SER A 37 1.96 -7.44 52.76
N ASN A 38 1.89 -6.20 53.25
CA ASN A 38 0.65 -5.59 53.77
C ASN A 38 -0.32 -5.13 52.66
N VAL A 39 0.01 -5.31 51.38
CA VAL A 39 -0.81 -4.84 50.26
C VAL A 39 -1.27 -6.02 49.40
N PRO A 40 -2.59 -6.32 49.34
CA PRO A 40 -3.10 -7.36 48.46
C PRO A 40 -2.97 -6.98 46.98
N PHE A 41 -2.54 -7.95 46.18
CA PHE A 41 -2.71 -7.97 44.74
C PHE A 41 -4.14 -8.30 44.36
N LEU A 42 -4.54 -7.88 43.17
CA LEU A 42 -5.82 -8.23 42.58
C LEU A 42 -5.57 -9.15 41.40
N ILE A 43 -6.26 -10.28 41.37
CA ILE A 43 -6.12 -11.29 40.33
C ILE A 43 -7.50 -11.72 39.82
N ALA A 44 -7.55 -12.30 38.62
CA ALA A 44 -8.75 -12.99 38.18
C ALA A 44 -8.95 -14.27 39.00
N ALA A 45 -10.21 -14.61 39.27
CA ALA A 45 -10.54 -15.81 40.06
C ALA A 45 -10.09 -17.10 39.37
N GLU A 46 -10.00 -17.10 38.03
CA GLU A 46 -9.49 -18.20 37.22
C GLU A 46 -7.98 -18.44 37.40
N ASP A 47 -7.21 -17.40 37.69
CA ASP A 47 -5.76 -17.48 37.84
C ASP A 47 -5.30 -18.05 39.19
N ILE A 48 -6.22 -18.24 40.17
CA ILE A 48 -5.86 -18.69 41.53
C ILE A 48 -4.99 -19.95 41.51
N ARG A 49 -5.37 -20.97 40.71
CA ARG A 49 -4.67 -22.25 40.72
C ARG A 49 -3.31 -22.17 40.05
N ALA A 50 -3.20 -21.42 38.94
CA ALA A 50 -1.91 -21.18 38.28
C ALA A 50 -0.97 -20.44 39.24
N LEU A 51 -1.42 -19.32 39.80
CA LEU A 51 -0.61 -18.50 40.73
C LEU A 51 -0.28 -19.24 42.02
N HIS A 52 -1.18 -20.05 42.58
CA HIS A 52 -0.86 -20.87 43.74
C HIS A 52 0.23 -21.90 43.41
N ARG A 53 0.19 -22.55 42.24
CA ARG A 53 1.24 -23.50 41.85
C ARG A 53 2.59 -22.81 41.65
N THR A 54 2.60 -21.65 41.01
CA THR A 54 3.83 -20.92 40.66
C THR A 54 4.43 -20.17 41.85
N LEU A 55 3.61 -19.63 42.76
CA LEU A 55 4.06 -18.77 43.86
C LEU A 55 4.16 -19.49 45.21
N SER A 56 3.42 -20.58 45.45
CA SER A 56 3.51 -21.31 46.73
C SER A 56 4.86 -22.00 46.99
N PRO A 57 5.62 -22.47 45.98
CA PRO A 57 7.02 -22.87 46.19
C PRO A 57 7.91 -21.69 46.62
N GLU A 58 7.55 -20.49 46.19
CA GLU A 58 8.33 -19.27 46.36
C GLU A 58 8.01 -18.50 47.66
N GLY A 59 6.83 -18.68 48.27
CA GLY A 59 6.48 -18.08 49.56
C GLY A 59 5.08 -18.43 50.09
N ASP A 60 4.67 -17.79 51.20
CA ASP A 60 3.32 -17.94 51.75
C ASP A 60 2.29 -17.20 50.88
N VAL A 61 1.29 -17.93 50.37
CA VAL A 61 0.27 -17.42 49.45
C VAL A 61 -1.12 -17.58 50.05
N HIS A 62 -1.85 -16.47 50.19
CA HIS A 62 -3.21 -16.48 50.72
C HIS A 62 -4.18 -15.73 49.80
N PHE A 63 -5.32 -16.36 49.51
CA PHE A 63 -6.37 -15.80 48.65
C PHE A 63 -7.61 -15.43 49.47
N TYR A 64 -8.18 -14.26 49.18
CA TYR A 64 -9.38 -13.75 49.82
C TYR A 64 -10.39 -13.29 48.78
N THR A 65 -11.67 -13.22 49.18
CA THR A 65 -12.70 -12.64 48.32
C THR A 65 -12.43 -11.15 48.07
N PHE A 66 -12.92 -10.65 46.93
CA PHE A 66 -12.71 -9.26 46.53
C PHE A 66 -13.30 -8.27 47.55
N ASN A 67 -14.56 -8.49 47.95
CA ASN A 67 -15.33 -7.60 48.83
C ASN A 67 -15.29 -7.99 50.33
N GLY A 68 -14.52 -9.01 50.73
CA GLY A 68 -14.47 -9.44 52.14
C GLY A 68 -13.21 -10.23 52.49
N ASP A 69 -12.86 -10.29 53.78
CA ASP A 69 -11.66 -11.00 54.26
C ASP A 69 -11.91 -12.52 54.44
N SER A 70 -12.88 -13.08 53.73
CA SER A 70 -13.14 -14.51 53.75
C SER A 70 -12.07 -15.24 52.93
N PRO A 71 -11.32 -16.19 53.52
CA PRO A 71 -10.32 -16.96 52.79
C PRO A 71 -10.99 -17.84 51.74
N VAL A 72 -10.37 -17.95 50.57
CA VAL A 72 -10.83 -18.79 49.46
C VAL A 72 -10.02 -20.07 49.45
N SER A 73 -10.68 -21.21 49.62
CA SER A 73 -10.01 -22.51 49.51
C SER A 73 -9.73 -22.84 48.04
N THR A 74 -8.47 -23.17 47.74
CA THR A 74 -7.99 -23.63 46.44
C THR A 74 -8.67 -24.94 45.97
N ASP A 75 -9.34 -25.67 46.87
CA ASP A 75 -10.06 -26.92 46.56
C ASP A 75 -11.47 -26.70 45.98
N SER A 76 -12.00 -25.47 46.04
CA SER A 76 -13.40 -25.16 45.69
C SER A 76 -13.61 -24.67 44.24
N ILE A 77 -12.54 -24.59 43.44
CA ILE A 77 -12.57 -24.09 42.06
C ILE A 77 -12.55 -25.30 41.09
N PRO A 78 -13.50 -25.40 40.13
CA PRO A 78 -13.57 -26.54 39.22
C PRO A 78 -12.28 -26.65 38.39
N PRO A 79 -11.80 -27.87 38.07
CA PRO A 79 -10.59 -28.05 37.28
C PRO A 79 -10.78 -27.49 35.87
N ASP A 80 -9.77 -26.77 35.37
CA ASP A 80 -9.69 -26.39 33.96
C ASP A 80 -9.80 -27.64 33.09
N ARG A 81 -10.71 -27.60 32.11
CA ARG A 81 -10.97 -28.76 31.26
C ARG A 81 -10.02 -28.90 30.07
N ASP A 82 -9.18 -27.91 29.75
CA ASP A 82 -8.40 -27.93 28.51
C ASP A 82 -7.06 -27.16 28.59
N ILE A 83 -6.29 -27.29 29.68
CA ILE A 83 -4.93 -26.74 29.72
C ILE A 83 -3.95 -27.90 29.85
N GLU A 84 -3.21 -28.18 28.78
CA GLU A 84 -2.05 -29.08 28.78
C GLU A 84 -1.13 -28.72 29.95
N GLU A 85 -0.55 -29.72 30.61
CA GLU A 85 0.37 -29.59 31.75
C GLU A 85 1.61 -28.77 31.33
N HIS A 86 1.50 -27.45 31.27
CA HIS A 86 2.63 -26.56 31.25
C HIS A 86 3.07 -26.37 32.71
N GLU A 87 4.22 -26.95 33.05
CA GLU A 87 5.08 -26.47 34.15
C GLU A 87 5.50 -25.04 33.80
N GLU A 88 4.62 -24.08 34.06
CA GLU A 88 4.92 -22.66 33.95
C GLU A 88 5.89 -22.27 35.06
N ASP A 89 7.17 -22.20 34.68
CA ASP A 89 8.28 -21.72 35.49
C ASP A 89 7.98 -20.32 36.06
N PHE A 90 8.39 -20.06 37.30
CA PHE A 90 8.28 -18.76 37.97
C PHE A 90 8.95 -17.63 37.16
N LEU A 91 9.96 -17.98 36.36
CA LEU A 91 10.59 -17.12 35.36
C LEU A 91 9.57 -16.54 34.35
N SER A 92 8.70 -17.37 33.78
CA SER A 92 7.69 -16.94 32.80
C SER A 92 6.64 -16.02 33.43
N PHE A 93 6.24 -16.30 34.68
CA PHE A 93 5.37 -15.42 35.44
C PHE A 93 6.02 -14.06 35.67
N LEU A 94 7.28 -14.02 36.12
CA LEU A 94 7.97 -12.78 36.43
C LEU A 94 8.19 -11.91 35.19
N ALA A 95 8.58 -12.52 34.06
CA ALA A 95 8.67 -11.83 32.77
C ALA A 95 7.31 -11.26 32.33
N GLY A 96 6.27 -12.09 32.36
CA GLY A 96 4.91 -11.69 32.00
C GLY A 96 4.31 -10.62 32.92
N TRP A 97 4.76 -10.53 34.17
CA TRP A 97 4.34 -9.47 35.09
C TRP A 97 5.10 -8.16 34.83
N LEU A 98 6.42 -8.22 34.62
CA LEU A 98 7.27 -7.05 34.41
C LEU A 98 7.05 -6.33 33.08
N GLN A 99 6.54 -7.02 32.04
CA GLN A 99 6.24 -6.41 30.73
C GLN A 99 5.28 -5.21 30.82
N PHE A 100 4.46 -5.13 31.88
CA PHE A 100 3.48 -4.05 32.06
C PHE A 100 4.00 -2.87 32.88
N TYR A 101 5.24 -2.92 33.37
CA TYR A 101 5.86 -1.86 34.16
C TYR A 101 7.02 -1.22 33.41
N GLY A 102 7.11 0.11 33.45
CA GLY A 102 8.32 0.82 33.09
C GLY A 102 9.48 0.53 34.06
N PRO A 103 10.63 1.23 33.95
CA PRO A 103 11.79 0.93 34.78
C PRO A 103 11.49 0.91 36.29
N ARG A 104 11.79 -0.21 36.96
CA ARG A 104 11.60 -0.43 38.40
C ARG A 104 12.89 -0.85 39.08
N GLU A 105 13.01 -0.56 40.38
CA GLU A 105 14.15 -1.01 41.18
C GLU A 105 13.96 -2.48 41.57
N THR A 106 15.03 -3.27 41.66
CA THR A 106 14.97 -4.67 42.13
C THR A 106 14.37 -4.77 43.53
N GLU A 107 14.64 -3.78 44.39
CA GLU A 107 14.07 -3.70 45.73
C GLU A 107 12.55 -3.50 45.71
N TRP A 108 12.02 -2.81 44.70
CA TRP A 108 10.58 -2.68 44.52
C TRP A 108 9.94 -4.03 44.16
N ILE A 109 10.57 -4.82 43.30
CA ILE A 109 10.10 -6.16 42.93
C ILE A 109 10.05 -7.07 44.17
N SER A 110 11.15 -7.11 44.94
CA SER A 110 11.25 -7.91 46.17
C SER A 110 10.19 -7.50 47.20
N ARG A 111 10.03 -6.19 47.48
CA ARG A 111 9.00 -5.70 48.42
C ARG A 111 7.58 -5.96 47.94
N THR A 112 7.34 -5.87 46.65
CA THR A 112 6.01 -6.02 46.07
C THR A 112 5.59 -7.49 46.15
N LEU A 113 6.44 -8.42 45.70
CA LEU A 113 6.16 -9.85 45.73
C LEU A 113 6.35 -10.49 47.13
N GLY A 114 6.95 -9.77 48.08
CA GLY A 114 7.22 -10.30 49.43
C GLY A 114 8.28 -11.40 49.45
N LEU A 115 9.16 -11.44 48.44
CA LEU A 115 10.17 -12.48 48.25
C LEU A 115 11.56 -12.00 48.68
N PRO A 116 12.35 -12.86 49.35
CA PRO A 116 13.69 -12.51 49.78
C PRO A 116 14.65 -12.40 48.56
N PRO A 117 15.65 -11.49 48.60
CA PRO A 117 16.57 -11.27 47.47
C PRO A 117 17.29 -12.54 47.01
N GLU A 118 17.57 -13.48 47.91
CA GLU A 118 18.25 -14.74 47.62
C GLU A 118 17.48 -15.63 46.64
N ARG A 119 16.14 -15.48 46.59
CA ARG A 119 15.27 -16.21 45.65
C ARG A 119 15.02 -15.45 44.35
N LEU A 120 14.93 -14.13 44.43
CA LEU A 120 14.64 -13.29 43.27
C LEU A 120 15.85 -13.11 42.34
N THR A 121 17.06 -13.05 42.92
CA THR A 121 18.29 -12.73 42.17
C THR A 121 18.57 -13.74 41.04
N PRO A 122 18.54 -15.07 41.26
CA PRO A 122 18.82 -16.04 40.20
C PRO A 122 17.86 -15.92 39.00
N VAL A 123 16.58 -15.67 39.28
CA VAL A 123 15.54 -15.57 38.23
C VAL A 123 15.69 -14.27 37.44
N LEU A 124 16.05 -13.18 38.11
CA LEU A 124 16.37 -11.93 37.41
C LEU A 124 17.66 -12.04 36.60
N ASP A 125 18.67 -12.73 37.11
CA ASP A 125 19.92 -12.97 36.39
C ASP A 125 19.66 -13.80 35.12
N ASP A 126 18.87 -14.88 35.20
CA ASP A 126 18.46 -15.67 34.03
C ASP A 126 17.72 -14.81 32.99
N LEU A 127 16.79 -13.97 33.43
CA LEU A 127 16.04 -13.07 32.53
C LEU A 127 16.90 -11.96 31.90
N LEU A 128 17.96 -11.53 32.59
CA LEU A 128 18.95 -10.60 32.07
C LEU A 128 19.90 -11.30 31.08
N GLU A 129 20.28 -12.55 31.35
CA GLU A 129 21.08 -13.38 30.44
C GLU A 129 20.35 -13.71 29.13
N THR A 130 19.02 -13.94 29.20
CA THR A 130 18.17 -14.14 28.02
C THR A 130 17.77 -12.83 27.32
N GLU A 131 18.29 -11.69 27.76
CA GLU A 131 17.98 -10.33 27.26
C GLU A 131 16.48 -9.97 27.30
N THR A 132 15.67 -10.70 28.08
CA THR A 132 14.24 -10.40 28.28
C THR A 132 14.07 -9.18 29.16
N LEU A 133 14.92 -9.07 30.19
CA LEU A 133 15.07 -7.86 30.98
C LEU A 133 16.37 -7.15 30.61
N ILE A 134 16.40 -5.85 30.85
CA ILE A 134 17.59 -5.01 30.80
C ILE A 134 17.80 -4.33 32.15
N THR A 135 19.05 -4.01 32.47
CA THR A 135 19.42 -3.31 33.70
C THR A 135 20.31 -2.10 33.43
N GLY A 136 20.13 -1.02 34.18
CA GLY A 136 20.99 0.15 34.11
C GLY A 136 20.32 1.46 34.54
N GLN A 137 20.93 2.59 34.17
CA GLN A 137 20.35 3.91 34.34
C GLN A 137 19.33 4.16 33.21
N LEU A 138 18.11 3.66 33.40
CA LEU A 138 17.06 3.67 32.38
C LEU A 138 16.19 4.94 32.41
N ILE A 139 16.33 5.79 33.43
CA ILE A 139 15.58 7.05 33.56
C ILE A 139 16.56 8.22 33.48
N ALA A 140 16.26 9.20 32.62
CA ALA A 140 17.08 10.39 32.47
C ALA A 140 17.18 11.18 33.79
N ASP A 141 18.39 11.67 34.09
CA ASP A 141 18.71 12.41 35.32
C ASP A 141 18.52 11.64 36.65
N ASP A 142 18.22 10.34 36.59
CA ASP A 142 18.25 9.45 37.74
C ASP A 142 19.51 8.55 37.70
N ARG A 143 20.22 8.47 38.82
CA ARG A 143 21.45 7.68 38.95
C ARG A 143 21.21 6.26 39.44
N ARG A 144 19.96 5.93 39.82
CA ARG A 144 19.59 4.60 40.29
C ARG A 144 19.67 3.57 39.16
N VAL A 145 19.85 2.31 39.57
CA VAL A 145 19.83 1.17 38.67
C VAL A 145 18.41 0.61 38.65
N TYR A 146 17.85 0.51 37.45
CA TYR A 146 16.54 -0.03 37.20
C TYR A 146 16.64 -1.30 36.39
N VAL A 147 15.64 -2.14 36.55
CA VAL A 147 15.33 -3.29 35.71
C VAL A 147 14.05 -2.97 34.94
N CYS A 148 14.03 -3.30 33.66
CA CYS A 148 12.85 -3.14 32.80
C CYS A 148 12.82 -4.25 31.76
N ASP A 149 11.64 -4.61 31.31
CA ASP A 149 11.48 -5.43 30.11
C ASP A 149 12.07 -4.74 28.88
N ALA A 150 12.82 -5.48 28.07
CA ALA A 150 13.58 -4.92 26.95
C ALA A 150 12.69 -4.28 25.89
N ASP A 151 11.61 -4.97 25.51
CA ASP A 151 10.65 -4.51 24.50
C ASP A 151 9.83 -3.32 25.01
N ASN A 152 9.43 -3.35 26.28
CA ASN A 152 8.74 -2.24 26.93
C ASN A 152 9.66 -1.00 27.04
N TYR A 153 10.92 -1.18 27.41
CA TYR A 153 11.87 -0.08 27.49
C TYR A 153 12.16 0.54 26.11
N GLU A 154 12.31 -0.29 25.07
CA GLU A 154 12.46 0.20 23.70
C GLU A 154 11.23 1.02 23.28
N SER A 155 10.03 0.55 23.62
CA SER A 155 8.77 1.25 23.39
C SER A 155 8.73 2.60 24.13
N LEU A 156 9.15 2.65 25.40
CA LEU A 156 9.22 3.88 26.20
C LEU A 156 10.25 4.88 25.64
N LEU A 157 11.43 4.40 25.20
CA LEU A 157 12.44 5.24 24.54
C LEU A 157 11.91 5.83 23.23
N ARG A 158 11.17 5.04 22.45
CA ARG A 158 10.51 5.51 21.21
C ARG A 158 9.46 6.57 21.51
N ILE A 159 8.61 6.37 22.51
CA ILE A 159 7.61 7.36 22.96
C ILE A 159 8.31 8.65 23.42
N SER A 160 9.36 8.54 24.23
CA SER A 160 10.14 9.69 24.71
C SER A 160 10.82 10.46 23.57
N ARG A 161 11.37 9.76 22.56
CA ARG A 161 11.98 10.39 21.37
C ARG A 161 10.93 11.06 20.48
N SER A 162 9.78 10.43 20.30
CA SER A 162 8.63 10.99 19.57
C SER A 162 8.12 12.27 20.25
N ALA A 163 7.98 12.25 21.57
CA ALA A 163 7.60 13.42 22.37
C ALA A 163 8.65 14.54 22.40
N ALA A 164 9.93 14.21 22.16
CA ALA A 164 11.03 15.17 22.05
C ALA A 164 11.16 15.80 20.64
N SER A 165 10.36 15.38 19.66
CA SER A 165 10.33 15.99 18.33
C SER A 165 9.57 17.34 18.41
N PRO A 166 10.13 18.46 17.90
CA PRO A 166 9.46 19.76 17.95
C PRO A 166 8.08 19.68 17.28
N ALA A 167 7.08 20.33 17.90
CA ALA A 167 5.71 20.35 17.41
C ALA A 167 5.66 20.77 15.92
N PHE A 168 5.31 19.83 15.06
CA PHE A 168 5.08 20.11 13.64
C PHE A 168 3.72 20.76 13.46
N GLU A 169 3.66 21.92 12.81
CA GLU A 169 2.39 22.54 12.45
C GLU A 169 1.80 21.84 11.21
N PRO A 170 0.59 21.26 11.30
CA PRO A 170 -0.04 20.58 10.17
C PRO A 170 -0.21 21.52 8.96
N ARG A 171 0.09 21.04 7.76
CA ARG A 171 -0.09 21.78 6.48
C ARG A 171 -1.55 21.79 6.05
N GLU A 172 -1.92 22.70 5.15
CA GLU A 172 -3.27 22.75 4.59
C GLU A 172 -3.47 21.69 3.49
N VAL A 173 -4.70 21.17 3.34
CA VAL A 173 -5.01 20.07 2.39
C VAL A 173 -4.75 20.44 0.94
N GLU A 174 -4.81 21.73 0.60
CA GLU A 174 -4.52 22.27 -0.72
C GLU A 174 -3.05 22.04 -1.13
N GLU A 175 -2.14 21.90 -0.16
CA GLU A 175 -0.73 21.57 -0.41
C GLU A 175 -0.51 20.09 -0.70
N LEU A 176 -1.47 19.21 -0.41
CA LEU A 176 -1.33 17.77 -0.53
C LEU A 176 -1.05 17.34 -1.97
N ALA A 177 -1.72 17.94 -2.95
CA ALA A 177 -1.53 17.61 -4.37
C ALA A 177 -0.09 17.88 -4.81
N LEU A 178 0.45 19.05 -4.42
CA LEU A 178 1.82 19.44 -4.73
C LEU A 178 2.83 18.56 -3.97
N PHE A 179 2.57 18.24 -2.70
CA PHE A 179 3.44 17.37 -1.92
C PHE A 179 3.54 15.96 -2.52
N LEU A 180 2.41 15.34 -2.86
CA LEU A 180 2.41 14.01 -3.48
C LEU A 180 3.06 14.04 -4.87
N ALA A 181 2.82 15.10 -5.65
CA ALA A 181 3.47 15.29 -6.94
C ALA A 181 4.99 15.43 -6.81
N ASP A 182 5.46 16.19 -5.82
CA ASP A 182 6.88 16.36 -5.52
C ASP A 182 7.52 15.05 -5.05
N PHE A 183 6.84 14.34 -4.15
CA PHE A 183 7.29 13.05 -3.64
C PHE A 183 7.47 12.02 -4.76
N GLN A 184 6.58 12.03 -5.75
CA GLN A 184 6.63 11.17 -6.94
C GLN A 184 7.48 11.74 -8.10
N GLY A 185 8.12 12.90 -7.94
CA GLY A 185 9.03 13.48 -8.94
C GLY A 185 8.34 14.14 -10.14
N LEU A 186 7.06 14.52 -10.04
CA LEU A 186 6.34 15.22 -11.11
C LEU A 186 6.74 16.70 -11.22
N THR A 187 7.21 17.32 -10.12
CA THR A 187 7.60 18.74 -10.02
C THR A 187 9.01 19.01 -10.54
N GLU A 188 9.96 18.12 -10.22
CA GLU A 188 11.36 18.18 -10.63
C GLU A 188 11.74 16.92 -11.42
N ARG A 189 11.44 16.96 -12.72
CA ARG A 189 11.66 15.85 -13.64
C ARG A 189 13.11 15.81 -14.10
N ARG A 190 13.99 15.17 -13.31
CA ARG A 190 15.41 15.00 -13.64
C ARG A 190 15.64 13.58 -14.19
N PRO A 191 15.80 13.40 -15.51
CA PRO A 191 16.13 12.10 -16.06
C PRO A 191 17.57 11.73 -15.65
N THR A 192 17.68 10.74 -14.76
CA THR A 192 18.91 9.98 -14.53
C THR A 192 18.84 8.67 -15.30
N ASP A 193 19.97 8.02 -15.53
CA ASP A 193 20.01 6.74 -16.25
C ASP A 193 19.09 5.68 -15.60
N ASP A 194 18.99 5.69 -14.26
CA ASP A 194 18.13 4.77 -13.49
C ASP A 194 16.73 5.31 -13.17
N ALA A 195 16.32 6.44 -13.76
CA ALA A 195 15.06 7.11 -13.37
C ALA A 195 13.83 6.23 -13.59
N LEU A 196 13.79 5.48 -14.70
CA LEU A 196 12.68 4.58 -15.00
C LEU A 196 12.58 3.46 -13.97
N PHE A 197 13.70 2.87 -13.60
CA PHE A 197 13.77 1.83 -12.56
C PHE A 197 13.23 2.34 -11.23
N GLN A 198 13.68 3.53 -10.79
CA GLN A 198 13.21 4.13 -9.54
C GLN A 198 11.72 4.46 -9.56
N ILE A 199 11.18 4.92 -10.71
CA ILE A 199 9.75 5.18 -10.87
C ILE A 199 8.96 3.86 -10.73
N LEU A 200 9.39 2.79 -11.40
CA LEU A 200 8.73 1.49 -11.33
C LEU A 200 8.82 0.89 -9.93
N ALA A 201 9.95 1.01 -9.25
CA ALA A 201 10.11 0.58 -7.86
C ALA A 201 9.13 1.30 -6.90
N ARG A 202 8.98 2.63 -7.04
CA ARG A 202 7.99 3.39 -6.23
C ARG A 202 6.54 3.02 -6.53
N LEU A 203 6.26 2.56 -7.75
CA LEU A 203 4.92 2.20 -8.21
C LEU A 203 4.70 0.68 -8.21
N GLU A 204 5.59 -0.07 -7.59
CA GLU A 204 5.51 -1.52 -7.48
C GLU A 204 4.19 -1.96 -6.86
N GLY A 205 3.59 -3.01 -7.40
CA GLY A 205 2.36 -3.60 -6.88
C GLY A 205 1.10 -2.76 -7.10
N LEU A 206 1.18 -1.64 -7.83
CA LEU A 206 0.04 -0.81 -8.16
C LEU A 206 -0.67 -1.28 -9.46
N PRO A 207 -1.94 -1.74 -9.41
CA PRO A 207 -2.67 -2.14 -10.60
C PRO A 207 -3.30 -0.95 -11.34
N LEU A 208 -2.74 -0.58 -12.48
CA LEU A 208 -3.25 0.49 -13.36
C LEU A 208 -3.74 -0.06 -14.71
N PRO A 209 -4.63 0.66 -15.42
CA PRO A 209 -4.95 0.31 -16.81
C PRO A 209 -3.68 0.17 -17.64
N ALA A 210 -3.56 -0.90 -18.41
CA ALA A 210 -2.32 -1.25 -19.13
C ALA A 210 -1.82 -0.12 -20.04
N ALA A 211 -2.74 0.58 -20.72
CA ALA A 211 -2.39 1.73 -21.55
C ALA A 211 -1.85 2.92 -20.74
N ALA A 212 -2.37 3.15 -19.53
CA ALA A 212 -2.07 4.33 -18.72
C ALA A 212 -0.59 4.43 -18.32
N TRP A 213 0.09 3.29 -18.17
CA TRP A 213 1.52 3.22 -17.85
C TRP A 213 2.36 4.03 -18.85
N GLU A 214 2.28 3.70 -20.14
CA GLU A 214 3.07 4.36 -21.18
C GLU A 214 2.37 5.57 -21.81
N SER A 215 1.05 5.70 -21.62
CA SER A 215 0.30 6.84 -22.16
C SER A 215 0.36 8.07 -21.28
N ASP A 216 0.47 7.93 -19.95
CA ASP A 216 0.32 9.06 -19.02
C ASP A 216 1.24 8.96 -17.79
N VAL A 217 1.30 7.82 -17.10
CA VAL A 217 1.96 7.67 -15.78
C VAL A 217 3.47 7.81 -15.86
N LEU A 218 4.12 7.06 -16.76
CA LEU A 218 5.57 7.15 -16.98
C LEU A 218 5.95 8.49 -17.64
N PRO A 219 5.28 8.94 -18.72
CA PRO A 219 5.61 10.23 -19.33
C PRO A 219 5.44 11.45 -18.42
N ALA A 220 4.48 11.43 -17.49
CA ALA A 220 4.30 12.53 -16.53
C ALA A 220 5.47 12.68 -15.55
N ARG A 221 6.20 11.58 -15.28
CA ARG A 221 7.34 11.52 -14.35
C ARG A 221 8.68 11.56 -15.09
N LEU A 222 8.74 11.05 -16.30
CA LEU A 222 9.94 10.92 -17.12
C LEU A 222 9.74 11.60 -18.48
N PRO A 223 10.24 12.84 -18.65
CA PRO A 223 10.21 13.56 -19.92
C PRO A 223 10.84 12.74 -21.05
N ASP A 224 10.29 12.88 -22.25
CA ASP A 224 10.77 12.17 -23.46
C ASP A 224 10.83 10.65 -23.33
N TYR A 225 10.01 10.06 -22.44
CA TYR A 225 9.91 8.61 -22.25
C TYR A 225 9.79 7.87 -23.59
N ARG A 226 10.61 6.84 -23.76
CA ARG A 226 10.60 5.94 -24.92
C ARG A 226 10.26 4.52 -24.48
N THR A 227 9.34 3.89 -25.21
CA THR A 227 8.89 2.53 -24.92
C THR A 227 10.01 1.48 -24.93
N ALA A 228 11.07 1.73 -25.71
CA ALA A 228 12.26 0.87 -25.75
C ALA A 228 13.01 0.78 -24.41
N TRP A 229 12.89 1.79 -23.54
CA TRP A 229 13.54 1.77 -22.22
C TRP A 229 12.87 0.77 -21.28
N LEU A 230 11.54 0.68 -21.31
CA LEU A 230 10.81 -0.32 -20.54
C LEU A 230 11.08 -1.73 -21.07
N ASP A 231 11.16 -1.91 -22.40
CA ASP A 231 11.51 -3.21 -22.97
C ASP A 231 12.92 -3.66 -22.54
N ALA A 232 13.89 -2.74 -22.55
CA ALA A 232 15.26 -3.03 -22.11
C ALA A 232 15.26 -3.47 -20.64
N LEU A 233 14.60 -2.73 -19.76
CA LEU A 233 14.54 -3.01 -18.34
C LEU A 233 13.85 -4.36 -18.04
N LEU A 234 12.75 -4.68 -18.72
CA LEU A 234 12.08 -5.97 -18.57
C LEU A 234 12.92 -7.14 -19.11
N SER A 235 13.76 -6.88 -20.13
CA SER A 235 14.66 -7.89 -20.69
C SER A 235 15.83 -8.25 -19.76
N GLU A 236 16.24 -7.32 -18.89
CA GLU A 236 17.23 -7.56 -17.84
C GLU A 236 16.67 -8.49 -16.74
N GLY A 237 15.34 -8.48 -16.55
CA GLY A 237 14.62 -9.49 -15.77
C GLY A 237 14.47 -9.21 -14.27
N GLU A 238 14.97 -8.06 -13.79
CA GLU A 238 14.79 -7.58 -12.41
C GLU A 238 13.34 -7.19 -12.13
N ILE A 239 12.72 -6.43 -13.04
CA ILE A 239 11.31 -6.05 -12.97
C ILE A 239 10.50 -6.91 -13.93
N ARG A 240 9.31 -7.31 -13.51
CA ARG A 240 8.32 -8.03 -14.30
C ARG A 240 6.98 -7.34 -14.22
N TRP A 241 6.05 -7.78 -15.06
CA TRP A 241 4.67 -7.30 -15.03
C TRP A 241 3.70 -8.46 -14.90
N LEU A 242 2.56 -8.17 -14.28
CA LEU A 242 1.49 -9.11 -13.98
C LEU A 242 0.15 -8.48 -14.30
N GLY A 243 -0.78 -9.24 -14.89
CA GLY A 243 -2.16 -8.78 -15.03
C GLY A 243 -2.92 -8.84 -13.70
N SER A 244 -3.66 -7.78 -13.40
CA SER A 244 -4.38 -7.59 -12.13
C SER A 244 -5.80 -7.11 -12.41
N GLY A 245 -6.55 -7.95 -13.12
CA GLY A 245 -7.89 -7.67 -13.62
C GLY A 245 -7.90 -7.23 -15.09
N ARG A 246 -9.10 -7.08 -15.64
CA ARG A 246 -9.30 -6.84 -17.08
C ARG A 246 -8.54 -5.59 -17.55
N GLN A 247 -7.56 -5.81 -18.44
CA GLN A 247 -6.69 -4.77 -19.02
C GLN A 247 -5.99 -3.90 -17.97
N ARG A 248 -5.72 -4.45 -16.79
CA ARG A 248 -4.92 -3.81 -15.74
C ARG A 248 -3.67 -4.61 -15.51
N VAL A 249 -2.56 -3.91 -15.32
CA VAL A 249 -1.27 -4.54 -15.01
C VAL A 249 -0.56 -3.80 -13.90
N THR A 250 0.28 -4.53 -13.18
CA THR A 250 1.19 -4.04 -12.17
C THR A 250 2.61 -4.47 -12.51
N PHE A 251 3.59 -3.65 -12.14
CA PHE A 251 5.00 -4.05 -12.12
C PHE A 251 5.39 -4.56 -10.74
N TYR A 252 6.37 -5.45 -10.68
CA TYR A 252 6.88 -6.04 -9.45
C TYR A 252 8.29 -6.60 -9.62
N PHE A 253 9.03 -6.68 -8.52
CA PHE A 253 10.27 -7.46 -8.43
C PHE A 253 9.94 -8.91 -8.09
N GLU A 254 10.74 -9.85 -8.60
CA GLU A 254 10.50 -11.27 -8.38
C GLU A 254 10.44 -11.66 -6.89
N SER A 255 11.20 -10.96 -6.04
CA SER A 255 11.19 -11.13 -4.58
C SER A 255 9.84 -10.82 -3.94
N ASP A 256 9.07 -9.92 -4.54
CA ASP A 256 7.90 -9.29 -3.94
C ASP A 256 6.58 -9.80 -4.54
N ILE A 257 6.65 -10.88 -5.33
CA ILE A 257 5.49 -11.50 -5.96
C ILE A 257 4.44 -11.96 -4.92
N ASP A 258 4.88 -12.33 -3.72
CA ASP A 258 4.02 -12.80 -2.63
C ASP A 258 3.32 -11.64 -1.87
N LEU A 259 3.79 -10.41 -2.06
CA LEU A 259 3.14 -9.20 -1.54
C LEU A 259 1.92 -8.83 -2.39
N LEU A 260 1.89 -9.21 -3.66
CA LEU A 260 0.80 -8.90 -4.58
C LEU A 260 -0.50 -9.64 -4.23
N PRO A 261 -1.67 -9.13 -4.65
CA PRO A 261 -2.91 -9.88 -4.57
C PRO A 261 -2.78 -11.17 -5.41
N GLY A 262 -2.56 -12.31 -4.75
CA GLY A 262 -2.49 -13.62 -5.41
C GLY A 262 -3.78 -14.01 -6.13
N ARG A 263 -3.79 -15.17 -6.81
CA ARG A 263 -4.86 -15.76 -7.66
C ARG A 263 -6.31 -15.66 -7.14
N ILE A 264 -6.54 -15.32 -5.87
CA ILE A 264 -7.86 -15.31 -5.21
C ILE A 264 -8.28 -13.89 -4.76
N GLY A 265 -7.47 -12.85 -5.04
CA GLY A 265 -7.66 -11.50 -4.49
C GLY A 265 -8.24 -10.43 -5.42
N ILE A 266 -8.42 -10.70 -6.71
CA ILE A 266 -8.89 -9.67 -7.67
C ILE A 266 -10.42 -9.62 -7.66
N LYS A 267 -11.00 -9.17 -6.54
CA LYS A 267 -12.26 -8.42 -6.65
C LYS A 267 -11.88 -7.07 -7.25
N SER A 268 -12.44 -6.77 -8.42
CA SER A 268 -12.31 -5.45 -9.06
C SER A 268 -12.51 -4.33 -8.02
N PRO A 269 -11.83 -3.17 -8.14
CA PRO A 269 -12.08 -2.05 -7.24
C PRO A 269 -13.58 -1.71 -7.23
N PRO A 270 -14.18 -1.34 -6.09
CA PRO A 270 -15.60 -1.07 -6.02
C PRO A 270 -15.92 0.10 -6.97
N ARG A 271 -16.60 -0.23 -8.05
CA ARG A 271 -17.24 0.71 -8.95
C ARG A 271 -18.57 1.06 -8.28
N ASN A 272 -18.81 2.36 -8.10
CA ASN A 272 -19.98 3.06 -7.56
C ASN A 272 -21.17 2.20 -7.09
N ALA A 273 -21.65 2.53 -5.89
CA ALA A 273 -22.92 2.06 -5.32
C ALA A 273 -24.03 2.01 -6.39
N ASP A 274 -24.72 0.86 -6.41
CA ASP A 274 -25.98 0.54 -7.11
C ASP A 274 -25.93 -0.69 -8.02
N TYR A 275 -25.25 -1.79 -7.63
CA TYR A 275 -25.60 -3.13 -8.12
C TYR A 275 -25.28 -4.21 -7.07
N GLU A 276 -26.23 -4.47 -6.17
CA GLU A 276 -26.30 -5.75 -5.46
C GLU A 276 -26.88 -6.82 -6.41
N LYS A 277 -26.26 -8.01 -6.38
CA LYS A 277 -26.58 -9.24 -7.14
C LYS A 277 -25.84 -9.45 -8.47
N GLU A 278 -24.53 -9.70 -8.39
CA GLU A 278 -23.94 -10.78 -9.18
C GLU A 278 -23.02 -11.61 -8.27
N MET A 279 -23.60 -12.70 -7.76
CA MET A 279 -22.89 -13.76 -7.06
C MET A 279 -22.09 -14.53 -8.12
N ILE A 280 -20.76 -14.36 -8.13
CA ILE A 280 -19.86 -15.09 -9.03
C ILE A 280 -20.04 -16.61 -8.74
N PRO A 281 -20.35 -17.46 -9.73
CA PRO A 281 -20.54 -18.88 -9.51
C PRO A 281 -19.24 -19.56 -9.04
N PRO A 282 -19.32 -20.71 -8.35
CA PRO A 282 -18.14 -21.47 -7.95
C PRO A 282 -17.30 -21.81 -9.20
N HIS A 283 -15.99 -21.55 -9.11
CA HIS A 283 -15.02 -21.84 -10.18
C HIS A 283 -15.21 -23.28 -10.69
N ASP A 284 -15.45 -23.42 -11.99
CA ASP A 284 -15.53 -24.72 -12.63
C ASP A 284 -14.12 -25.32 -12.73
N LEU A 285 -13.81 -26.27 -11.84
CA LEU A 285 -12.52 -26.99 -11.79
C LEU A 285 -12.18 -27.67 -13.13
N SER A 286 -13.16 -27.86 -14.02
CA SER A 286 -12.94 -28.41 -15.35
C SER A 286 -12.28 -27.42 -16.32
N GLU A 287 -12.66 -26.13 -16.29
CA GLU A 287 -12.03 -25.07 -17.11
C GLU A 287 -10.59 -24.83 -16.68
N GLU A 288 -10.31 -24.82 -15.37
CA GLU A 288 -8.96 -24.58 -14.84
C GLU A 288 -8.01 -25.73 -15.23
N LYS A 289 -8.46 -26.99 -15.14
CA LYS A 289 -7.68 -28.14 -15.61
C LYS A 289 -7.41 -28.09 -17.11
N GLN A 290 -8.39 -27.70 -17.91
CA GLN A 290 -8.20 -27.51 -19.35
C GLN A 290 -7.20 -26.37 -19.64
N PHE A 291 -7.26 -25.28 -18.89
CA PHE A 291 -6.34 -24.17 -19.03
C PHE A 291 -4.90 -24.54 -18.66
N LEU A 292 -4.70 -25.25 -17.54
CA LEU A 292 -3.38 -25.73 -17.14
C LEU A 292 -2.79 -26.73 -18.15
N SER A 293 -3.64 -27.50 -18.84
CA SER A 293 -3.19 -28.43 -19.89
C SER A 293 -2.59 -27.73 -21.12
N LEU A 294 -2.82 -26.41 -21.30
CA LEU A 294 -2.16 -25.62 -22.35
C LEU A 294 -0.63 -25.54 -22.15
N PHE A 295 -0.15 -25.72 -20.91
CA PHE A 295 1.27 -25.68 -20.56
C PHE A 295 1.74 -27.10 -20.20
N PRO A 296 2.43 -27.81 -21.12
CA PRO A 296 2.87 -29.19 -20.89
C PRO A 296 3.73 -29.35 -19.62
N ASP A 297 4.63 -28.41 -19.37
CA ASP A 297 5.36 -28.25 -18.11
C ASP A 297 4.97 -26.90 -17.49
N PRO A 298 4.34 -26.90 -16.30
CA PRO A 298 3.93 -25.66 -15.62
C PRO A 298 5.08 -24.72 -15.26
N ARG A 299 6.33 -25.20 -15.25
CA ARG A 299 7.52 -24.39 -14.94
C ARG A 299 8.25 -23.88 -16.17
N ALA A 300 7.88 -24.35 -17.36
CA ALA A 300 8.54 -23.98 -18.60
C ALA A 300 7.96 -22.69 -19.20
N ARG A 301 8.76 -22.06 -20.07
CA ARG A 301 8.36 -20.88 -20.86
C ARG A 301 8.18 -21.28 -22.31
N TYR A 302 7.10 -20.83 -22.94
CA TYR A 302 6.75 -21.22 -24.31
C TYR A 302 6.52 -20.00 -25.20
N SER A 303 6.99 -20.05 -26.45
CA SER A 303 6.55 -19.07 -27.45
C SER A 303 5.10 -19.36 -27.85
N PHE A 304 4.42 -18.35 -28.39
CA PHE A 304 3.05 -18.51 -28.87
C PHE A 304 2.94 -19.62 -29.94
N GLU A 305 3.90 -19.72 -30.85
CA GLU A 305 3.96 -20.78 -31.86
C GLU A 305 4.19 -22.17 -31.25
N GLY A 306 4.97 -22.24 -30.16
CA GLY A 306 5.19 -23.47 -29.42
C GLY A 306 3.89 -23.99 -28.79
N LEU A 307 3.10 -23.08 -28.20
CA LEU A 307 1.81 -23.40 -27.62
C LEU A 307 0.78 -23.83 -28.68
N ILE A 308 0.72 -23.15 -29.84
CA ILE A 308 -0.18 -23.55 -30.93
C ILE A 308 0.09 -24.97 -31.42
N LYS A 309 1.36 -25.38 -31.53
CA LYS A 309 1.70 -26.73 -32.02
C LYS A 309 1.21 -27.84 -31.09
N ASN A 310 1.14 -27.56 -29.80
CA ASN A 310 0.72 -28.51 -28.77
C ASN A 310 -0.77 -28.37 -28.42
N ALA A 311 -1.38 -27.24 -28.74
CA ALA A 311 -2.79 -26.99 -28.51
C ALA A 311 -3.63 -27.47 -29.71
N GLU A 312 -4.64 -28.30 -29.45
CA GLU A 312 -5.70 -28.63 -30.44
C GLU A 312 -6.70 -27.47 -30.61
N ARG A 313 -6.21 -26.23 -30.69
CA ARG A 313 -7.03 -25.00 -30.68
C ARG A 313 -6.63 -24.05 -31.80
N SER A 314 -7.57 -23.22 -32.23
CA SER A 314 -7.24 -22.16 -33.18
C SER A 314 -6.34 -21.09 -32.54
N PRO A 315 -5.52 -20.37 -33.32
CA PRO A 315 -4.70 -19.27 -32.80
C PRO A 315 -5.50 -18.18 -32.08
N HIS A 316 -6.74 -17.94 -32.54
CA HIS A 316 -7.65 -16.96 -31.93
C HIS A 316 -8.08 -17.41 -30.52
N GLU A 317 -8.57 -18.65 -30.39
CA GLU A 317 -8.97 -19.20 -29.10
C GLU A 317 -7.79 -19.25 -28.12
N LEU A 318 -6.58 -19.61 -28.58
CA LEU A 318 -5.40 -19.61 -27.72
C LEU A 318 -5.08 -18.21 -27.21
N ALA A 319 -5.13 -17.19 -28.07
CA ALA A 319 -4.90 -15.81 -27.66
C ALA A 319 -5.91 -15.34 -26.60
N ASP A 320 -7.20 -15.62 -26.80
CA ASP A 320 -8.24 -15.26 -25.84
C ASP A 320 -8.03 -15.94 -24.48
N HIS A 321 -7.66 -17.23 -24.47
CA HIS A 321 -7.36 -17.94 -23.24
C HIS A 321 -6.12 -17.39 -22.53
N LEU A 322 -5.02 -17.14 -23.25
CA LEU A 322 -3.81 -16.57 -22.66
C LEU A 322 -4.10 -15.20 -22.04
N TRP A 323 -4.83 -14.32 -22.75
CA TRP A 323 -5.19 -13.01 -22.21
C TRP A 323 -6.17 -13.10 -21.05
N LYS A 324 -7.14 -14.03 -21.07
CA LYS A 324 -7.99 -14.33 -19.90
C LYS A 324 -7.12 -14.69 -18.69
N GLY A 325 -6.18 -15.61 -18.86
CA GLY A 325 -5.23 -16.00 -17.80
C GLY A 325 -4.32 -14.87 -17.35
N VAL A 326 -3.88 -13.98 -18.24
CA VAL A 326 -3.13 -12.77 -17.86
C VAL A 326 -3.98 -11.89 -16.95
N TRP A 327 -5.23 -11.61 -17.29
CA TRP A 327 -6.11 -10.76 -16.48
C TRP A 327 -6.47 -11.38 -15.13
N GLU A 328 -6.50 -12.71 -15.04
CA GLU A 328 -6.66 -13.47 -13.79
C GLU A 328 -5.36 -13.57 -12.98
N GLY A 329 -4.23 -13.13 -13.52
CA GLY A 329 -2.91 -13.21 -12.88
C GLY A 329 -2.35 -14.64 -12.82
N THR A 330 -2.81 -15.54 -13.71
CA THR A 330 -2.36 -16.94 -13.78
C THR A 330 -1.33 -17.18 -14.87
N VAL A 331 -1.30 -16.34 -15.92
CA VAL A 331 -0.31 -16.37 -17.01
C VAL A 331 0.47 -15.06 -17.07
N GLY A 332 1.78 -15.18 -17.22
CA GLY A 332 2.69 -14.07 -17.47
C GLY A 332 3.26 -14.09 -18.88
N ASN A 333 3.77 -12.94 -19.31
CA ASN A 333 4.59 -12.81 -20.52
C ASN A 333 5.80 -11.92 -20.19
N ASP A 334 6.97 -12.27 -20.72
CA ASP A 334 8.23 -11.58 -20.44
C ASP A 334 8.36 -10.20 -21.12
N THR A 335 7.56 -9.91 -22.14
CA THR A 335 7.75 -8.73 -23.00
C THR A 335 6.53 -7.81 -22.95
N PHE A 336 6.74 -6.52 -22.62
CA PHE A 336 5.65 -5.53 -22.66
C PHE A 336 5.17 -5.21 -24.08
N PHE A 337 5.99 -5.47 -25.10
CA PHE A 337 5.62 -5.37 -26.51
C PHE A 337 4.34 -6.15 -26.86
N SER A 338 4.14 -7.35 -26.30
CA SER A 338 2.94 -8.16 -26.56
C SER A 338 1.68 -7.51 -26.00
N LEU A 339 1.79 -6.90 -24.82
CA LEU A 339 0.73 -6.12 -24.21
C LEU A 339 0.42 -4.86 -25.02
N ARG A 340 1.44 -4.10 -25.45
CA ARG A 340 1.27 -2.95 -26.35
C ARG A 340 0.58 -3.32 -27.65
N SER A 341 1.01 -4.41 -28.29
CA SER A 341 0.41 -4.89 -29.54
C SER A 341 -1.05 -5.28 -29.33
N GLY A 342 -1.35 -5.99 -28.24
CA GLY A 342 -2.72 -6.32 -27.83
C GLY A 342 -3.59 -5.10 -27.58
N LEU A 343 -3.07 -4.05 -26.94
CA LEU A 343 -3.80 -2.79 -26.73
C LEU A 343 -4.20 -2.09 -28.04
N LEU A 344 -3.38 -2.22 -29.09
CA LEU A 344 -3.66 -1.64 -30.40
C LEU A 344 -4.56 -2.53 -31.28
N SER A 345 -4.46 -3.85 -31.14
CA SER A 345 -5.24 -4.82 -31.92
C SER A 345 -6.52 -5.30 -31.25
N GLY A 346 -6.80 -4.85 -30.02
CA GLY A 346 -7.96 -5.31 -29.24
C GLY A 346 -7.79 -6.70 -28.63
N PHE A 347 -6.55 -7.17 -28.43
CA PHE A 347 -6.17 -8.47 -27.85
C PHE A 347 -6.61 -9.71 -28.65
N SER A 348 -7.25 -9.52 -29.79
CA SER A 348 -7.65 -10.59 -30.69
C SER A 348 -6.69 -10.71 -31.87
N ILE A 349 -6.62 -11.93 -32.42
CA ILE A 349 -6.01 -12.19 -33.72
C ILE A 349 -7.14 -12.26 -34.75
N ASP A 350 -7.07 -11.43 -35.79
CA ASP A 350 -8.04 -11.47 -36.89
C ASP A 350 -7.99 -12.85 -37.57
N PRO A 351 -9.10 -13.60 -37.63
CA PRO A 351 -9.15 -14.93 -38.24
C PRO A 351 -8.88 -14.90 -39.75
N GLU A 352 -9.09 -13.75 -40.39
CA GLU A 352 -8.77 -13.52 -41.81
C GLU A 352 -7.31 -13.13 -42.07
N THR A 353 -6.46 -13.05 -41.03
CA THR A 353 -5.01 -13.05 -41.19
C THR A 353 -4.53 -14.45 -41.59
N LYS A 354 -5.12 -15.02 -42.63
CA LYS A 354 -4.44 -16.01 -43.46
C LYS A 354 -3.09 -15.40 -43.77
N ALA A 355 -2.02 -16.10 -43.39
CA ALA A 355 -0.68 -15.79 -43.83
C ALA A 355 -0.75 -15.39 -45.31
N ALA A 356 -0.64 -14.09 -45.59
CA ALA A 356 -0.72 -13.62 -46.96
C ALA A 356 0.31 -14.45 -47.72
N PRO A 357 -0.06 -15.16 -48.81
CA PRO A 357 0.87 -16.02 -49.50
C PRO A 357 2.09 -15.17 -49.83
N ALA A 358 3.28 -15.63 -49.42
CA ALA A 358 4.52 -14.90 -49.58
C ALA A 358 4.61 -14.42 -51.03
N ARG A 359 4.34 -13.13 -51.28
CA ARG A 359 4.46 -12.58 -52.62
C ARG A 359 5.94 -12.60 -52.94
N SER A 360 6.33 -13.53 -53.81
CA SER A 360 7.63 -13.54 -54.45
C SER A 360 7.74 -12.27 -55.29
N VAL A 361 8.37 -11.23 -54.75
CA VAL A 361 8.74 -10.05 -55.54
C VAL A 361 9.97 -10.43 -56.34
N HIS A 362 9.78 -10.73 -57.63
CA HIS A 362 10.89 -10.84 -58.56
C HIS A 362 11.43 -9.43 -58.83
N ARG A 363 12.47 -9.02 -58.09
CA ARG A 363 13.37 -7.97 -58.57
C ARG A 363 14.22 -8.59 -59.67
N THR A 364 14.29 -7.91 -60.80
CA THR A 364 15.17 -8.23 -61.92
C THR A 364 16.61 -8.37 -61.43
N GLY A 365 17.11 -9.61 -61.39
CA GLY A 365 18.50 -9.93 -61.01
C GLY A 365 18.64 -10.71 -59.69
N ARG A 366 18.64 -12.05 -59.82
CA ARG A 366 19.26 -13.05 -58.89
C ARG A 366 19.22 -12.76 -57.39
N MET A 367 18.03 -12.69 -56.77
CA MET A 367 17.81 -13.16 -55.37
C MET A 367 16.32 -13.20 -55.05
N THR A 368 15.80 -14.39 -54.73
CA THR A 368 14.45 -14.59 -54.19
C THR A 368 14.48 -14.37 -52.67
N VAL A 369 14.05 -13.19 -52.22
CA VAL A 369 13.81 -12.96 -50.78
C VAL A 369 12.40 -13.45 -50.45
N ARG A 370 12.28 -14.58 -49.74
CA ARG A 370 11.02 -14.98 -49.12
C ARG A 370 10.69 -13.97 -48.03
N SER A 371 9.67 -13.13 -48.25
CA SER A 371 9.06 -12.37 -47.16
C SER A 371 8.54 -13.37 -46.14
N ARG A 372 9.04 -13.30 -44.89
CA ARG A 372 8.50 -14.10 -43.78
C ARG A 372 6.99 -13.81 -43.65
N PRO A 373 6.16 -14.81 -43.33
CA PRO A 373 4.77 -14.54 -42.94
C PRO A 373 4.79 -13.50 -41.82
N ARG A 374 3.85 -12.54 -41.85
CA ARG A 374 3.67 -11.55 -40.78
C ARG A 374 3.76 -12.28 -39.44
N SER A 375 4.69 -11.86 -38.59
CA SER A 375 4.83 -12.43 -37.26
C SER A 375 3.47 -12.38 -36.55
N THR A 376 3.18 -13.41 -35.77
CA THR A 376 2.13 -13.36 -34.76
C THR A 376 2.25 -12.04 -33.99
N PRO A 377 1.14 -11.36 -33.65
CA PRO A 377 1.18 -10.04 -33.01
C PRO A 377 1.74 -10.11 -31.58
N PHE A 378 1.91 -11.30 -31.02
CA PHE A 378 2.34 -11.52 -29.65
C PHE A 378 3.71 -12.20 -29.64
N SER A 379 4.75 -11.43 -29.32
CA SER A 379 6.11 -11.93 -29.13
C SER A 379 6.37 -12.37 -27.68
N GLY A 380 7.61 -12.77 -27.39
CA GLY A 380 8.01 -13.15 -26.04
C GLY A 380 7.60 -14.57 -25.65
N THR A 381 7.82 -14.89 -24.38
CA THR A 381 7.52 -16.20 -23.81
C THR A 381 6.43 -16.13 -22.76
N TRP A 382 5.47 -17.04 -22.91
CA TRP A 382 4.34 -17.24 -22.00
C TRP A 382 4.69 -18.28 -20.95
N HIS A 383 4.25 -18.05 -19.72
CA HIS A 383 4.50 -18.95 -18.60
C HIS A 383 3.36 -18.88 -17.59
N LEU A 384 3.18 -19.95 -16.81
CA LEU A 384 2.27 -19.93 -15.67
C LEU A 384 2.93 -19.22 -14.50
N ILE A 385 2.16 -18.38 -13.82
CA ILE A 385 2.55 -17.76 -12.57
C ILE A 385 2.25 -18.74 -11.45
N PRO A 386 3.25 -19.10 -10.61
CA PRO A 386 3.04 -19.98 -9.48
C PRO A 386 1.91 -19.45 -8.59
N ALA A 387 1.02 -20.35 -8.14
CA ALA A 387 0.12 -19.99 -7.05
C ALA A 387 0.99 -19.72 -5.82
N GLY A 388 1.00 -18.48 -5.33
CA GLY A 388 1.80 -18.10 -4.17
C GLY A 388 1.50 -19.02 -2.99
N ASP A 389 2.54 -19.45 -2.27
CA ASP A 389 2.39 -20.32 -1.11
C ASP A 389 1.42 -19.68 -0.10
N GLN A 390 0.42 -20.48 0.31
CA GLN A 390 -0.43 -20.13 1.44
C GLN A 390 0.43 -20.18 2.70
N VAL A 391 1.12 -19.09 3.00
CA VAL A 391 1.77 -18.91 4.29
C VAL A 391 0.67 -18.89 5.34
N ARG A 392 0.68 -19.93 6.17
CA ARG A 392 -0.27 -20.10 7.28
C ARG A 392 0.30 -19.56 8.59
N ASP A 393 1.60 -19.32 8.64
CA ASP A 393 2.27 -18.77 9.81
C ASP A 393 1.81 -17.32 10.07
N PRO A 394 1.23 -17.02 11.26
CA PRO A 394 0.82 -15.68 11.63
C PRO A 394 1.96 -14.66 11.61
N ILE A 395 3.19 -15.05 11.95
CA ILE A 395 4.35 -14.14 12.00
C ILE A 395 4.71 -13.71 10.58
N ALA A 396 4.93 -14.67 9.67
CA ALA A 396 5.21 -14.37 8.28
C ALA A 396 4.07 -13.60 7.58
N LEU A 397 2.80 -13.81 7.96
CA LEU A 397 1.68 -13.00 7.45
C LEU A 397 1.77 -11.54 7.92
N GLU A 398 2.19 -11.29 9.15
CA GLU A 398 2.36 -9.94 9.68
C GLU A 398 3.58 -9.24 9.05
N GLU A 399 4.70 -9.94 8.85
CA GLU A 399 5.85 -9.40 8.11
C GLU A 399 5.48 -8.98 6.69
N ARG A 400 4.72 -9.82 5.96
CA ARG A 400 4.20 -9.44 4.63
C ARG A 400 3.33 -8.19 4.66
N LYS A 401 2.55 -7.96 5.73
CA LYS A 401 1.79 -6.72 5.87
C LYS A 401 2.70 -5.52 6.12
N LYS A 402 3.78 -5.69 6.88
CA LYS A 402 4.79 -4.64 7.08
C LYS A 402 5.43 -4.27 5.74
N ASP A 403 5.79 -5.26 4.92
CA ASP A 403 6.34 -5.03 3.58
C ASP A 403 5.35 -4.31 2.65
N ARG A 404 4.06 -4.69 2.68
CA ARG A 404 3.02 -3.94 1.97
C ARG A 404 2.91 -2.48 2.43
N VAL A 405 3.04 -2.22 3.73
CA VAL A 405 3.07 -0.85 4.27
C VAL A 405 4.29 -0.11 3.74
N ARG A 406 5.47 -0.74 3.69
CA ARG A 406 6.70 -0.14 3.13
C ARG A 406 6.52 0.23 1.66
N LEU A 407 5.92 -0.64 0.85
CA LEU A 407 5.58 -0.32 -0.56
C LEU A 407 4.66 0.90 -0.68
N LEU A 408 3.62 1.00 0.17
CA LEU A 408 2.73 2.15 0.17
C LEU A 408 3.42 3.44 0.62
N LEU A 409 4.30 3.37 1.61
CA LEU A 409 5.07 4.53 2.09
C LEU A 409 6.10 5.00 1.07
N GLU A 410 6.75 4.09 0.34
CA GLU A 410 7.65 4.44 -0.76
C GLU A 410 6.86 5.05 -1.94
N ARG A 411 5.60 4.65 -2.13
CA ARG A 411 4.71 5.19 -3.15
C ARG A 411 4.17 6.59 -2.80
N TYR A 412 3.61 6.76 -1.60
CA TYR A 412 2.85 7.97 -1.27
C TYR A 412 3.56 8.88 -0.27
N GLY A 413 4.45 8.35 0.56
CA GLY A 413 5.05 9.04 1.68
C GLY A 413 4.08 9.26 2.84
N LEU A 414 2.82 9.60 2.54
CA LEU A 414 1.71 9.81 3.47
C LEU A 414 0.60 8.79 3.22
N LEU A 415 0.11 8.13 4.27
CA LEU A 415 -1.01 7.20 4.23
C LEU A 415 -2.16 7.72 5.11
N PHE A 416 -3.36 7.69 4.55
CA PHE A 416 -4.61 7.94 5.25
C PHE A 416 -5.71 7.07 4.64
N ARG A 417 -6.80 6.88 5.37
CA ARG A 417 -7.84 5.90 5.04
C ARG A 417 -8.38 6.07 3.62
N GLU A 418 -8.74 7.29 3.24
CA GLU A 418 -9.39 7.61 1.97
C GLU A 418 -8.48 7.40 0.77
N LEU A 419 -7.16 7.58 0.93
CA LEU A 419 -6.17 7.32 -0.11
C LEU A 419 -6.10 5.83 -0.46
N LEU A 420 -6.11 4.98 0.57
CA LEU A 420 -5.97 3.52 0.43
C LEU A 420 -7.24 2.83 -0.08
N LEU A 421 -8.39 3.50 -0.15
CA LEU A 421 -9.63 2.93 -0.72
C LEU A 421 -9.47 2.49 -2.18
N ARG A 422 -8.46 3.01 -2.87
CA ARG A 422 -8.18 2.75 -4.29
C ARG A 422 -7.21 1.61 -4.52
N GLU A 423 -6.51 1.23 -3.47
CA GLU A 423 -5.56 0.14 -3.52
C GLU A 423 -6.28 -1.20 -3.59
N SER A 424 -5.55 -2.21 -4.03
CA SER A 424 -6.03 -3.59 -3.99
C SER A 424 -6.30 -4.02 -2.54
N VAL A 425 -7.24 -4.94 -2.34
CA VAL A 425 -7.74 -5.34 -1.01
C VAL A 425 -6.65 -5.60 0.05
N PRO A 426 -5.53 -6.28 -0.26
CA PRO A 426 -4.46 -6.50 0.72
C PRO A 426 -3.75 -5.22 1.20
N PHE A 427 -3.82 -4.15 0.41
CA PHE A 427 -3.19 -2.86 0.63
C PHE A 427 -4.18 -1.81 1.21
N GLN A 428 -5.44 -2.18 1.44
CA GLN A 428 -6.44 -1.26 1.98
C GLN A 428 -6.29 -1.05 3.48
N TRP A 429 -6.81 0.09 3.96
CA TRP A 429 -6.74 0.51 5.37
C TRP A 429 -7.15 -0.58 6.36
N LYS A 430 -8.27 -1.27 6.12
CA LYS A 430 -8.77 -2.33 7.03
C LYS A 430 -7.77 -3.48 7.18
N SER A 431 -7.02 -3.80 6.13
CA SER A 431 -6.05 -4.90 6.11
C SER A 431 -4.75 -4.54 6.84
N LEU A 432 -4.35 -3.27 6.81
CA LEU A 432 -3.04 -2.81 7.26
C LEU A 432 -3.06 -1.95 8.53
N PHE A 433 -4.20 -1.47 9.00
CA PHE A 433 -4.26 -0.52 10.13
C PHE A 433 -3.63 -1.04 11.42
N ARG A 434 -3.84 -2.33 11.77
CA ARG A 434 -3.17 -2.94 12.93
C ARG A 434 -1.65 -2.92 12.76
N THR A 435 -1.17 -3.30 11.58
CA THR A 435 0.26 -3.31 11.25
C THR A 435 0.86 -1.91 11.27
N LEU A 436 0.16 -0.89 10.77
CA LEU A 436 0.57 0.51 10.86
C LEU A 436 0.74 0.96 12.32
N ARG A 437 -0.17 0.57 13.23
CA ARG A 437 -0.02 0.84 14.67
C ARG A 437 1.15 0.10 15.29
N ILE A 438 1.42 -1.14 14.89
CA ILE A 438 2.60 -1.90 15.33
C ILE A 438 3.88 -1.20 14.86
N MET A 439 3.93 -0.80 13.59
CA MET A 439 5.08 -0.08 13.01
C MET A 439 5.27 1.31 13.63
N GLU A 440 4.20 1.94 14.13
CA GLU A 440 4.28 3.19 14.87
C GLU A 440 4.87 2.97 16.27
N LEU A 441 4.41 1.94 16.99
CA LEU A 441 4.99 1.56 18.27
C LEU A 441 6.46 1.16 18.13
N SER A 442 6.84 0.60 16.98
CA SER A 442 8.24 0.32 16.65
C SER A 442 9.03 1.54 16.14
N GLY A 443 8.38 2.70 15.97
CA GLY A 443 9.00 3.91 15.47
C GLY A 443 9.44 3.86 14.00
N GLU A 444 9.05 2.83 13.25
CA GLU A 444 9.31 2.72 11.80
C GLU A 444 8.45 3.72 11.01
N VAL A 445 7.23 3.99 11.51
CA VAL A 445 6.32 5.00 10.95
C VAL A 445 5.94 6.02 12.02
N LEU A 446 5.68 7.25 11.58
CA LEU A 446 5.14 8.31 12.42
C LEU A 446 3.63 8.37 12.21
N ALA A 447 2.86 8.47 13.29
CA ALA A 447 1.44 8.74 13.23
C ALA A 447 1.13 10.14 13.76
N GLY A 448 0.20 10.84 13.12
CA GLY A 448 -0.18 12.17 13.53
C GLY A 448 -1.13 12.86 12.57
N TYR A 449 -1.24 14.18 12.73
CA TYR A 449 -2.01 15.04 11.84
C TYR A 449 -1.03 15.88 11.01
N PHE A 450 -0.66 15.40 9.82
CA PHE A 450 0.32 16.09 8.98
C PHE A 450 -0.34 17.14 8.08
N PHE A 451 -1.55 16.85 7.62
CA PHE A 451 -2.38 17.76 6.83
C PHE A 451 -3.74 17.98 7.52
N LYS A 452 -4.20 19.23 7.57
CA LYS A 452 -5.56 19.60 7.97
C LYS A 452 -6.56 19.12 6.91
N GLY A 453 -7.85 19.05 7.24
CA GLY A 453 -8.91 18.68 6.29
C GLY A 453 -8.98 17.20 5.89
N ILE A 454 -8.01 16.36 6.31
CA ILE A 454 -8.07 14.90 6.19
C ILE A 454 -8.63 14.32 7.49
N PRO A 455 -9.71 13.51 7.44
CA PRO A 455 -10.29 12.91 8.64
C PRO A 455 -9.43 11.76 9.17
N GLY A 456 -9.36 11.65 10.49
CA GLY A 456 -8.71 10.54 11.17
C GLY A 456 -7.18 10.60 11.18
N LEU A 457 -6.57 9.48 11.57
CA LEU A 457 -5.14 9.35 11.77
C LEU A 457 -4.40 9.24 10.43
N GLN A 458 -3.23 9.88 10.33
CA GLN A 458 -2.36 9.80 9.16
C GLN A 458 -1.04 9.16 9.57
N PHE A 459 -0.43 8.40 8.65
CA PHE A 459 0.85 7.75 8.85
C PHE A 459 1.86 8.22 7.82
N MET A 460 3.10 8.44 8.22
CA MET A 460 4.16 8.93 7.35
C MET A 460 5.48 8.23 7.69
N SER A 461 6.32 7.95 6.69
CA SER A 461 7.68 7.47 6.94
C SER A 461 8.57 8.61 7.41
N GLU A 462 9.61 8.33 8.18
CA GLU A 462 10.58 9.35 8.61
C GLU A 462 11.19 10.11 7.41
N ARG A 463 11.44 9.41 6.30
CA ARG A 463 11.90 10.00 5.03
C ARG A 463 10.89 11.02 4.48
N ALA A 464 9.61 10.64 4.41
CA ALA A 464 8.56 11.53 3.92
C ALA A 464 8.35 12.72 4.87
N PHE A 465 8.45 12.51 6.18
CA PHE A 465 8.33 13.57 7.18
C PHE A 465 9.46 14.59 7.10
N ARG A 466 10.71 14.14 6.93
CA ARG A 466 11.85 15.04 6.66
C ARG A 466 11.63 15.85 5.39
N ARG A 467 11.08 15.23 4.35
CA ARG A 467 10.75 15.93 3.11
C ARG A 467 9.65 16.97 3.33
N LEU A 468 8.58 16.63 4.06
CA LEU A 468 7.49 17.54 4.41
C LEU A 468 7.97 18.73 5.27
N ARG A 469 8.92 18.51 6.20
CA ARG A 469 9.49 19.57 7.04
C ARG A 469 10.26 20.61 6.23
N ASN A 470 10.97 20.15 5.20
CA ASN A 470 11.72 21.01 4.28
C ASN A 470 10.90 21.45 3.06
N PHE A 471 9.66 20.99 2.95
CA PHE A 471 8.79 21.27 1.82
C PHE A 471 8.34 22.73 1.86
N GLN A 472 8.58 23.42 0.75
CA GLN A 472 8.09 24.77 0.51
C GLN A 472 7.25 24.71 -0.78
N PRO A 473 6.00 25.21 -0.78
CA PRO A 473 5.19 25.23 -1.97
C PRO A 473 5.88 25.99 -3.11
N SER A 474 6.37 25.26 -4.10
CA SER A 474 7.00 25.83 -5.29
C SER A 474 5.94 26.28 -6.29
N SER A 475 6.31 27.18 -7.20
CA SER A 475 5.46 27.54 -8.35
C SER A 475 5.70 26.62 -9.55
N SER A 476 6.14 25.38 -9.33
CA SER A 476 6.40 24.42 -10.39
C SER A 476 5.11 24.10 -11.15
N VAL A 477 5.21 24.06 -12.48
CA VAL A 477 4.10 23.65 -13.35
C VAL A 477 4.28 22.18 -13.67
N PHE A 478 3.28 21.37 -13.35
CA PHE A 478 3.28 19.93 -13.62
C PHE A 478 1.88 19.47 -14.01
N TRP A 479 1.79 18.35 -14.71
CA TRP A 479 0.53 17.77 -15.12
C TRP A 479 0.44 16.30 -14.69
N LEU A 480 -0.78 15.83 -14.49
CA LEU A 480 -1.08 14.43 -14.22
C LEU A 480 -2.45 14.05 -14.77
N ASN A 481 -2.62 12.76 -15.07
CA ASN A 481 -3.92 12.20 -15.42
C ASN A 481 -4.81 12.10 -14.17
N ALA A 482 -6.11 12.31 -14.30
CA ALA A 482 -7.03 12.22 -13.17
C ALA A 482 -7.04 10.82 -12.53
N ALA A 483 -6.74 9.76 -13.30
CA ALA A 483 -6.59 8.39 -12.84
C ALA A 483 -5.14 8.01 -12.42
N ASP A 484 -4.20 8.96 -12.37
CA ASP A 484 -2.86 8.74 -11.80
C ASP A 484 -2.95 8.30 -10.32
N PRO A 485 -2.00 7.50 -9.79
CA PRO A 485 -1.96 7.13 -8.37
C PRO A 485 -1.95 8.32 -7.41
N VAL A 486 -1.21 9.40 -7.69
CA VAL A 486 -1.14 10.56 -6.78
C VAL A 486 -2.21 11.61 -7.03
N SER A 487 -3.11 11.36 -8.00
CA SER A 487 -4.24 12.22 -8.26
C SER A 487 -5.24 12.19 -7.09
N LEU A 488 -5.59 13.36 -6.55
CA LEU A 488 -6.63 13.48 -5.53
C LEU A 488 -8.06 13.41 -6.09
N CYS A 489 -8.23 13.35 -7.42
CA CYS A 489 -9.54 13.32 -8.08
C CYS A 489 -10.39 12.15 -7.61
N GLY A 490 -11.58 12.40 -7.07
CA GLY A 490 -12.48 11.34 -6.58
C GLY A 490 -12.04 10.71 -5.25
N ILE A 491 -11.16 11.34 -4.47
CA ILE A 491 -10.95 10.96 -3.06
C ILE A 491 -12.11 11.59 -2.29
N PRO A 492 -12.77 10.86 -1.37
CA PRO A 492 -13.91 11.38 -0.61
C PRO A 492 -13.50 12.37 0.50
N LEU A 493 -12.69 13.38 0.18
CA LEU A 493 -12.32 14.50 1.07
C LEU A 493 -13.23 15.70 0.78
N GLU A 494 -13.98 16.17 1.78
CA GLU A 494 -14.97 17.24 1.65
C GLU A 494 -14.35 18.53 1.07
N SER A 495 -13.15 18.89 1.53
CA SER A 495 -12.40 20.07 1.07
C SER A 495 -12.06 20.06 -0.42
N LEU A 496 -11.98 18.90 -1.06
CA LEU A 496 -11.54 18.75 -2.46
C LEU A 496 -12.68 18.38 -3.42
N ARG A 497 -13.91 18.16 -2.95
CA ARG A 497 -15.02 17.63 -3.78
C ARG A 497 -15.38 18.51 -4.97
N HIS A 498 -15.30 19.83 -4.83
CA HIS A 498 -15.78 20.78 -5.84
C HIS A 498 -14.69 21.34 -6.76
N SER A 499 -13.42 21.09 -6.46
CA SER A 499 -12.29 21.70 -7.17
C SER A 499 -11.67 20.79 -8.22
N LEU A 500 -11.89 19.48 -8.13
CA LEU A 500 -11.24 18.48 -8.99
C LEU A 500 -12.23 17.74 -9.91
N PRO A 501 -11.79 17.34 -11.12
CA PRO A 501 -12.62 16.56 -12.04
C PRO A 501 -12.89 15.14 -11.52
N HIS A 502 -13.85 14.46 -12.15
CA HIS A 502 -14.04 13.02 -11.95
C HIS A 502 -12.76 12.24 -12.34
N ARG A 503 -12.53 11.13 -11.64
CA ARG A 503 -11.40 10.23 -11.87
C ARG A 503 -11.64 9.34 -13.10
N VAL A 504 -11.28 9.84 -14.26
CA VAL A 504 -11.37 9.13 -15.54
C VAL A 504 -10.06 9.26 -16.33
N ASP A 505 -9.77 8.28 -17.17
CA ASP A 505 -8.56 8.21 -18.00
C ASP A 505 -8.47 9.34 -19.05
N SER A 506 -9.61 9.90 -19.43
CA SER A 506 -9.71 10.99 -20.39
C SER A 506 -9.62 12.39 -19.77
N ALA A 507 -9.39 12.50 -18.46
CA ALA A 507 -9.24 13.77 -17.77
C ALA A 507 -7.80 14.00 -17.30
N HIS A 508 -7.29 15.21 -17.47
CA HIS A 508 -5.93 15.61 -17.07
C HIS A 508 -5.98 16.97 -16.40
N ILE A 509 -5.06 17.17 -15.46
CA ILE A 509 -4.97 18.41 -14.69
C ILE A 509 -3.55 18.91 -14.77
N VAL A 510 -3.41 20.21 -14.98
CA VAL A 510 -2.16 20.93 -14.88
C VAL A 510 -2.24 21.82 -13.66
N TYR A 511 -1.26 21.70 -12.78
CA TYR A 511 -1.09 22.50 -11.58
C TYR A 511 0.02 23.52 -11.78
N ARG A 512 -0.11 24.66 -11.09
CA ARG A 512 0.98 25.58 -10.77
C ARG A 512 1.08 25.65 -9.26
N GLY A 513 2.09 24.97 -8.70
CA GLY A 513 2.15 24.78 -7.26
C GLY A 513 0.92 24.03 -6.75
N THR A 514 0.14 24.65 -5.86
CA THR A 514 -1.05 24.05 -5.26
C THR A 514 -2.33 24.27 -6.09
N THR A 515 -2.31 25.15 -7.09
CA THR A 515 -3.52 25.55 -7.81
C THR A 515 -3.65 24.84 -9.17
N PRO A 516 -4.82 24.25 -9.48
CA PRO A 516 -5.08 23.76 -10.83
C PRO A 516 -5.26 24.96 -11.78
N VAL A 517 -4.46 25.00 -12.85
CA VAL A 517 -4.46 26.09 -13.85
C VAL A 517 -5.08 25.69 -15.18
N LEU A 518 -5.11 24.39 -15.49
CA LEU A 518 -5.81 23.83 -16.64
C LEU A 518 -6.42 22.47 -16.28
N ILE A 519 -7.69 22.28 -16.58
CA ILE A 519 -8.34 20.96 -16.58
C ILE A 519 -8.74 20.61 -18.01
N SER A 520 -8.26 19.47 -18.49
CA SER A 520 -8.60 18.90 -19.79
C SER A 520 -9.53 17.71 -19.60
N ARG A 521 -10.65 17.65 -20.34
CA ARG A 521 -11.62 16.55 -20.30
C ARG A 521 -11.82 15.95 -21.68
N GLY A 522 -12.15 14.66 -21.73
CA GLY A 522 -12.39 13.96 -22.99
C GLY A 522 -11.14 13.87 -23.88
N THR A 523 -9.96 13.84 -23.27
CA THR A 523 -8.66 13.85 -23.96
C THR A 523 -8.47 15.11 -24.80
N GLY A 524 -8.68 16.27 -24.18
CA GLY A 524 -8.50 17.59 -24.82
C GLY A 524 -9.71 18.13 -25.57
N ARG A 525 -10.89 17.49 -25.48
CA ARG A 525 -12.12 18.01 -26.12
C ARG A 525 -12.67 19.24 -25.44
N HIS A 526 -12.57 19.29 -24.11
CA HIS A 526 -13.02 20.43 -23.31
C HIS A 526 -11.87 20.89 -22.42
N LEU A 527 -11.53 22.17 -22.49
CA LEU A 527 -10.45 22.78 -21.72
C LEU A 527 -11.02 23.85 -20.78
N GLU A 528 -10.61 23.81 -19.51
CA GLU A 528 -10.96 24.79 -18.48
C GLU A 528 -9.66 25.43 -17.96
N PHE A 529 -9.35 26.65 -18.41
CA PHE A 529 -8.22 27.45 -17.97
C PHE A 529 -8.62 28.39 -16.83
N SER A 530 -7.82 28.40 -15.77
CA SER A 530 -7.96 29.32 -14.63
C SER A 530 -6.90 30.44 -14.63
N VAL A 531 -6.29 30.69 -15.78
CA VAL A 531 -5.22 31.68 -15.99
C VAL A 531 -5.56 32.63 -17.15
N SER A 532 -4.79 33.70 -17.32
CA SER A 532 -4.92 34.59 -18.47
C SER A 532 -4.35 33.94 -19.76
N PRO A 533 -4.89 34.23 -20.96
CA PRO A 533 -4.30 33.82 -22.24
C PRO A 533 -2.84 34.25 -22.44
N ASP A 534 -2.42 35.36 -21.82
CA ASP A 534 -1.06 35.92 -21.91
C ASP A 534 -0.15 35.47 -20.76
N ASP A 535 -0.48 34.36 -20.09
CA ASP A 535 0.30 33.86 -18.97
C ASP A 535 1.73 33.44 -19.39
N ARG A 536 2.74 33.87 -18.62
CA ARG A 536 4.16 33.60 -18.87
C ARG A 536 4.52 32.11 -18.95
N ASP A 537 3.79 31.25 -18.23
CA ASP A 537 4.04 29.82 -18.16
C ASP A 537 3.14 29.03 -19.13
N MET A 538 2.47 29.70 -20.09
CA MET A 538 1.53 29.07 -21.03
C MET A 538 2.14 27.88 -21.78
N ALA A 539 3.42 27.98 -22.18
CA ALA A 539 4.12 26.87 -22.83
C ALA A 539 4.15 25.60 -21.98
N ARG A 540 4.39 25.74 -20.66
CA ARG A 540 4.37 24.61 -19.70
C ARG A 540 2.95 24.14 -19.42
N ILE A 541 1.98 25.05 -19.39
CA ILE A 541 0.57 24.69 -19.19
C ILE A 541 0.06 23.82 -20.35
N LEU A 542 0.46 24.14 -21.58
CA LEU A 542 0.05 23.42 -22.78
C LEU A 542 0.87 22.14 -23.04
N GLU A 543 1.85 21.82 -22.19
CA GLU A 543 2.69 20.62 -22.33
C GLU A 543 1.87 19.34 -22.41
N VAL A 544 0.77 19.24 -21.66
CA VAL A 544 -0.15 18.09 -21.70
C VAL A 544 -0.77 17.87 -23.09
N LEU A 545 -0.99 18.94 -23.87
CA LEU A 545 -1.52 18.84 -25.24
C LEU A 545 -0.43 18.40 -26.23
N HIS A 546 0.80 18.90 -26.07
CA HIS A 546 1.96 18.38 -26.80
C HIS A 546 2.16 16.90 -26.53
N HIS A 547 2.08 16.49 -25.26
CA HIS A 547 2.18 15.10 -24.85
C HIS A 547 1.18 14.19 -25.58
N PHE A 548 -0.09 14.59 -25.74
CA PHE A 548 -1.04 13.76 -26.49
C PHE A 548 -0.66 13.56 -27.96
N LEU A 549 -0.02 14.55 -28.59
CA LEU A 549 0.40 14.52 -29.99
C LEU A 549 1.73 13.78 -30.18
N ASP A 550 2.64 13.88 -29.21
CA ASP A 550 4.05 13.48 -29.36
C ASP A 550 4.45 12.23 -28.56
N ARG A 551 3.61 11.74 -27.65
CA ARG A 551 3.93 10.57 -26.81
C ARG A 551 4.34 9.34 -27.61
N ALA A 552 5.29 8.58 -27.07
CA ALA A 552 5.85 7.41 -27.73
C ALA A 552 4.83 6.26 -27.93
N PHE A 553 3.84 6.14 -27.05
CA PHE A 553 2.80 5.12 -27.16
C PHE A 553 1.45 5.73 -27.54
N ASN A 554 0.87 5.24 -28.65
CA ASN A 554 -0.43 5.65 -29.17
C ASN A 554 -0.60 7.20 -29.30
N PRO A 555 0.29 7.90 -30.02
CA PRO A 555 0.17 9.35 -30.25
C PRO A 555 -1.08 9.68 -31.06
N ARG A 556 -1.69 10.82 -30.75
CA ARG A 556 -2.84 11.33 -31.49
C ARG A 556 -2.35 12.07 -32.73
N ARG A 557 -2.94 11.76 -33.89
CA ARG A 557 -2.66 12.49 -35.13
C ARG A 557 -3.13 13.95 -35.08
N ARG A 558 -4.20 14.22 -34.31
CA ARG A 558 -4.77 15.53 -34.06
C ARG A 558 -5.56 15.53 -32.76
N LEU A 559 -5.73 16.68 -32.15
CA LEU A 559 -6.65 16.91 -31.04
C LEU A 559 -7.81 17.77 -31.52
N GLN A 560 -9.04 17.38 -31.22
CA GLN A 560 -10.22 18.18 -31.50
C GLN A 560 -10.69 18.84 -30.21
N ILE A 561 -10.61 20.17 -30.14
CA ILE A 561 -11.11 20.97 -29.02
C ILE A 561 -12.47 21.53 -29.44
N GLU A 562 -13.50 21.22 -28.66
CA GLU A 562 -14.87 21.68 -28.89
C GLU A 562 -15.18 22.91 -28.04
N THR A 563 -14.77 22.92 -26.77
CA THR A 563 -15.04 24.06 -25.87
C THR A 563 -13.80 24.46 -25.06
N ILE A 564 -13.71 25.75 -24.78
CA ILE A 564 -12.73 26.33 -23.86
C ILE A 564 -13.47 27.26 -22.89
N ASN A 565 -13.36 27.03 -21.59
CA ASN A 565 -14.06 27.78 -20.53
C ASN A 565 -15.59 27.85 -20.72
N GLY A 566 -16.18 26.80 -21.30
CA GLY A 566 -17.61 26.71 -21.59
C GLY A 566 -18.05 27.38 -22.89
N GLU A 567 -17.17 28.11 -23.57
CA GLU A 567 -17.44 28.75 -24.87
C GLU A 567 -16.93 27.89 -26.02
N ALA A 568 -17.41 28.17 -27.25
CA ALA A 568 -16.91 27.51 -28.45
C ALA A 568 -15.40 27.78 -28.61
N ALA A 569 -14.63 26.73 -28.87
CA ALA A 569 -13.16 26.86 -28.90
C ALA A 569 -12.66 27.86 -29.96
N ALA A 570 -13.41 28.04 -31.06
CA ALA A 570 -13.11 28.99 -32.12
C ALA A 570 -13.20 30.47 -31.69
N ASP A 571 -14.09 30.78 -30.75
CA ASP A 571 -14.35 32.15 -30.28
C ASP A 571 -13.53 32.50 -29.03
N SER A 572 -12.84 31.52 -28.46
CA SER A 572 -12.10 31.67 -27.21
C SER A 572 -10.85 32.55 -27.36
N PRO A 573 -10.54 33.41 -26.38
CA PRO A 573 -9.30 34.19 -26.40
C PRO A 573 -8.03 33.31 -26.31
N PHE A 574 -8.16 32.04 -25.91
CA PHE A 574 -7.06 31.07 -25.92
C PHE A 574 -6.68 30.56 -27.32
N LEU A 575 -7.41 30.95 -28.37
CA LEU A 575 -7.03 30.64 -29.75
C LEU A 575 -5.64 31.20 -30.11
N THR A 576 -5.32 32.40 -29.63
CA THR A 576 -4.04 33.08 -29.91
C THR A 576 -2.84 32.32 -29.35
N PRO A 577 -2.79 31.96 -28.04
CA PRO A 577 -1.71 31.14 -27.52
C PRO A 577 -1.68 29.76 -28.20
N LEU A 578 -2.83 29.10 -28.45
CA LEU A 578 -2.84 27.80 -29.13
C LEU A 578 -2.21 27.85 -30.54
N ARG A 579 -2.49 28.90 -31.33
CA ARG A 579 -1.83 29.13 -32.64
C ARG A 579 -0.33 29.41 -32.54
N SER A 580 0.13 29.89 -31.39
CA SER A 580 1.55 30.16 -31.16
C SER A 580 2.35 28.88 -30.92
N PHE A 581 1.73 27.85 -30.36
CA PHE A 581 2.40 26.58 -30.00
C PHE A 581 2.06 25.40 -30.91
N PHE A 582 0.89 25.40 -31.58
CA PHE A 582 0.41 24.31 -32.42
C PHE A 582 0.04 24.77 -33.82
N ASP A 583 0.01 23.84 -34.78
CA ASP A 583 -0.65 24.07 -36.06
C ASP A 583 -2.16 23.90 -35.85
N VAL A 584 -2.94 24.98 -36.01
CA VAL A 584 -4.36 25.01 -35.67
C VAL A 584 -5.21 25.22 -36.92
N THR A 585 -6.16 24.32 -37.16
CA THR A 585 -7.26 24.55 -38.11
C THR A 585 -8.54 24.85 -37.35
N VAL A 586 -9.32 25.80 -37.85
CA VAL A 586 -10.61 26.20 -37.27
C VAL A 586 -11.71 25.64 -38.16
N ASP A 587 -12.54 24.74 -37.61
CA ASP A 587 -13.66 24.11 -38.31
C ASP A 587 -14.96 24.48 -37.60
N PHE A 588 -15.68 25.49 -38.12
CA PHE A 588 -16.86 26.08 -37.48
C PHE A 588 -16.57 26.49 -36.02
N ASN A 589 -17.14 25.78 -35.06
CA ASN A 589 -17.03 26.06 -33.62
C ASN A 589 -15.94 25.24 -32.91
N ARG A 590 -15.11 24.49 -33.67
CA ARG A 590 -14.11 23.56 -33.14
C ARG A 590 -12.72 23.92 -33.62
N LEU A 591 -11.71 23.58 -32.82
CA LEU A 591 -10.30 23.66 -33.20
C LEU A 591 -9.74 22.26 -33.41
N SER A 592 -9.00 22.05 -34.50
CA SER A 592 -8.14 20.89 -34.62
C SER A 592 -6.69 21.31 -34.44
N LEU A 593 -6.03 20.78 -33.40
CA LEU A 593 -4.59 20.97 -33.17
C LEU A 593 -3.80 19.84 -33.82
N TYR A 594 -2.72 20.21 -34.48
CA TYR A 594 -1.74 19.31 -35.08
C TYR A 594 -0.36 19.59 -34.49
N ARG A 595 0.50 18.58 -34.55
CA ARG A 595 1.91 18.74 -34.23
C ARG A 595 2.52 19.74 -35.20
N ARG A 596 3.19 20.76 -34.65
CA ARG A 596 3.96 21.69 -35.44
C ARG A 596 5.22 20.98 -35.96
N VAL A 597 5.33 20.85 -37.28
CA VAL A 597 6.53 20.30 -37.90
C VAL A 597 7.57 21.43 -37.92
N SER A 598 8.46 21.42 -36.93
CA SER A 598 9.64 22.30 -36.87
C SER A 598 10.72 21.86 -37.84
#